data_AF-A0A3D0NYH8-F1
#
_entry.id   AF-A0A3D0NYH8-F1
#
_cell.length_a   1.000
_cell.length_b   1.000
_cell.length_c   1.000
_cell.angle_alpha   90.00
_cell.angle_beta   90.00
_cell.angle_gamma   90.00
#
_symmetry.space_group_name_H-M   'P 1'
#
loop_
_entity.id
_entity.type
_entity.pdbx_description
1 polymer ?
#
loop_
_entity_poly.entity_id
_entity_poly.type
_entity_poly.pdbx_seq_one_letter_code
_entity_poly.pdbx_strand_id
1 'polypeptide(L)'
;MNAYAWLLSSSFGSIRDIGWTLHYATPLIFTGLAVAVAFRCGLLNIGAEGQLYMAAFATAWVGITLGGTSVAGESWAWTSLPSFLLVPLCVLAAVLVGGFWGAIPGFLKARFGSHEVINTIMLNFIAIALVSYLTQYHYKNPGPILETPPVGEAATIPRLNEIFGFISPDVPLNIAFFIALLMCVLVYIFLWKTKWGYELRAVGENPSAAEYGGISPKKQIVLAMTISGALAGMVAIGEVMGTRYNYYHDFSAQWGFLGIAVALLGRNHPLGVLIAAIFFGVLLRGEIFVDAFTRYVSKDLGFVLQAIMILFVACFQRYTRR
;
A
#
# COMPACT_ATOMS: atom_id res chain seq x y z
N MET A 1 -31.93 -12.40 -4.54
CA MET A 1 -31.42 -11.09 -4.08
C MET A 1 -30.93 -10.31 -5.28
N ASN A 2 -31.19 -9.00 -5.34
CA ASN A 2 -30.62 -8.12 -6.37
C ASN A 2 -29.12 -7.94 -6.13
N ALA A 3 -28.36 -7.60 -7.18
CA ALA A 3 -26.90 -7.42 -7.09
C ALA A 3 -26.47 -6.44 -5.97
N TYR A 4 -27.21 -5.35 -5.77
CA TYR A 4 -26.96 -4.39 -4.67
C TYR A 4 -27.17 -4.99 -3.28
N ALA A 5 -28.15 -5.89 -3.12
CA ALA A 5 -28.40 -6.56 -1.86
C ALA A 5 -27.28 -7.57 -1.55
N TRP A 6 -26.76 -8.26 -2.58
CA TRP A 6 -25.57 -9.10 -2.45
C TRP A 6 -24.35 -8.27 -2.06
N LEU A 7 -24.12 -7.12 -2.69
CA LEU A 7 -23.00 -6.24 -2.35
C LEU A 7 -23.03 -5.81 -0.88
N LEU A 8 -24.17 -5.32 -0.37
CA LEU A 8 -24.26 -4.86 1.02
C LEU A 8 -24.21 -6.01 2.04
N SER A 9 -24.90 -7.12 1.77
CA SER A 9 -24.89 -8.28 2.67
C SER A 9 -23.53 -8.99 2.71
N SER A 10 -22.78 -8.99 1.61
CA SER A 10 -21.46 -9.62 1.53
C SER A 10 -20.34 -8.80 2.17
N SER A 11 -20.61 -7.55 2.55
CA SER A 11 -19.66 -6.66 3.23
C SER A 11 -20.03 -6.38 4.69
N PHE A 12 -21.32 -6.34 5.03
CA PHE A 12 -21.80 -6.02 6.38
C PHE A 12 -22.69 -7.11 7.01
N GLY A 13 -22.99 -8.20 6.30
CA GLY A 13 -23.95 -9.20 6.77
C GLY A 13 -23.45 -10.07 7.93
N SER A 14 -22.14 -10.21 8.10
CA SER A 14 -21.55 -10.96 9.20
C SER A 14 -20.24 -10.33 9.67
N ILE A 15 -19.79 -10.69 10.89
CA ILE A 15 -18.49 -10.27 11.43
C ILE A 15 -17.33 -10.69 10.53
N ARG A 16 -17.48 -11.85 9.87
CA ARG A 16 -16.52 -12.39 8.90
C ARG A 16 -16.42 -11.49 7.67
N ASP A 17 -17.55 -11.04 7.15
CA ASP A 17 -17.61 -10.20 5.95
C ASP A 17 -17.02 -8.81 6.21
N ILE A 18 -17.30 -8.23 7.39
CA ILE A 18 -16.65 -7.01 7.85
C ILE A 18 -15.12 -7.22 7.91
N GLY A 19 -14.68 -8.35 8.46
CA GLY A 19 -13.27 -8.71 8.52
C GLY A 19 -12.57 -8.74 7.16
N TRP A 20 -13.22 -9.33 6.15
CA TRP A 20 -12.73 -9.35 4.77
C TRP A 20 -12.72 -7.96 4.12
N THR A 21 -13.74 -7.15 4.36
CA THR A 21 -13.79 -5.75 3.89
C THR A 21 -12.64 -4.94 4.48
N LEU A 22 -12.36 -5.08 5.78
CA LEU A 22 -11.24 -4.38 6.43
C LEU A 22 -9.89 -4.90 5.94
N HIS A 23 -9.77 -6.20 5.64
CA HIS A 23 -8.57 -6.76 5.04
C HIS A 23 -8.26 -6.08 3.69
N TYR A 24 -9.24 -5.96 2.78
CA TYR A 24 -9.05 -5.24 1.51
C TYR A 24 -8.88 -3.72 1.68
N ALA A 25 -9.48 -3.11 2.70
CA ALA A 25 -9.30 -1.70 2.98
C ALA A 25 -7.88 -1.36 3.47
N THR A 26 -7.22 -2.29 4.17
CA THR A 26 -5.90 -2.07 4.79
C THR A 26 -4.82 -1.63 3.79
N PRO A 27 -4.54 -2.35 2.69
CA PRO A 27 -3.55 -1.91 1.70
C PRO A 27 -3.95 -0.58 1.04
N LEU A 28 -5.25 -0.36 0.81
CA LEU A 28 -5.79 0.88 0.24
C LEU A 28 -5.64 2.09 1.15
N ILE A 29 -5.68 1.92 2.48
CA ILE A 29 -5.37 3.00 3.42
C ILE A 29 -3.91 3.41 3.24
N PHE A 30 -2.98 2.46 3.22
CA PHE A 30 -1.54 2.74 3.06
C PHE A 30 -1.23 3.42 1.71
N THR A 31 -1.71 2.86 0.60
CA THR A 31 -1.47 3.43 -0.74
C THR A 31 -2.22 4.74 -0.95
N GLY A 32 -3.43 4.88 -0.39
CA GLY A 32 -4.18 6.15 -0.40
C GLY A 32 -3.49 7.25 0.40
N LEU A 33 -2.94 6.94 1.58
CA LEU A 33 -2.15 7.89 2.37
C LEU A 33 -0.86 8.26 1.64
N ALA A 34 -0.18 7.28 1.02
CA ALA A 34 1.02 7.52 0.21
C ALA A 34 0.73 8.56 -0.88
N VAL A 35 -0.32 8.35 -1.67
CA VAL A 35 -0.70 9.25 -2.74
C VAL A 35 -1.18 10.60 -2.20
N ALA A 36 -1.94 10.62 -1.10
CA ALA A 36 -2.39 11.87 -0.47
C ALA A 36 -1.23 12.76 0.00
N VAL A 37 -0.16 12.18 0.56
CA VAL A 37 1.03 12.93 0.98
C VAL A 37 1.76 13.52 -0.24
N ALA A 38 1.94 12.75 -1.31
CA ALA A 38 2.56 13.26 -2.54
C ALA A 38 1.75 14.41 -3.14
N PHE A 39 0.41 14.28 -3.18
CA PHE A 39 -0.47 15.32 -3.70
C PHE A 39 -0.40 16.62 -2.91
N ARG A 40 -0.16 16.57 -1.60
CA ARG A 40 0.02 17.77 -0.78
C ARG A 40 1.25 18.58 -1.18
N CYS A 41 2.23 17.98 -1.86
CA CYS A 41 3.40 18.65 -2.43
C CYS A 41 3.20 18.99 -3.93
N GLY A 42 1.99 18.83 -4.47
CA GLY A 42 1.71 19.03 -5.90
C GLY A 42 2.24 17.93 -6.80
N LEU A 43 2.55 16.74 -6.26
CA LEU A 43 3.09 15.60 -7.00
C LEU A 43 2.03 14.51 -7.18
N LEU A 44 2.05 13.83 -8.33
CA LEU A 44 1.24 12.65 -8.58
C LEU A 44 2.14 11.39 -8.54
N ASN A 45 2.15 10.68 -7.41
CA ASN A 45 2.91 9.44 -7.27
C ASN A 45 2.12 8.24 -7.81
N ILE A 46 2.28 7.93 -9.10
CA ILE A 46 1.77 6.67 -9.70
C ILE A 46 2.69 5.49 -9.35
N GLY A 47 3.83 5.77 -8.71
CA GLY A 47 4.90 4.82 -8.40
C GLY A 47 4.67 3.97 -7.16
N ALA A 48 3.52 4.16 -6.48
CA ALA A 48 3.19 3.43 -5.26
C ALA A 48 3.22 1.91 -5.47
N GLU A 49 2.87 1.45 -6.68
CA GLU A 49 2.93 0.05 -7.07
C GLU A 49 4.37 -0.50 -7.03
N GLY A 50 5.33 0.15 -7.68
CA GLY A 50 6.72 -0.29 -7.64
C GLY A 50 7.32 -0.19 -6.23
N GLN A 51 6.93 0.84 -5.47
CA GLN A 51 7.38 1.05 -4.08
C GLN A 51 6.90 -0.08 -3.16
N LEU A 52 5.65 -0.53 -3.28
CA LEU A 52 5.14 -1.67 -2.50
C LEU A 52 5.77 -3.01 -2.94
N TYR A 53 6.08 -3.21 -4.22
CA TYR A 53 6.76 -4.43 -4.70
C TYR A 53 8.17 -4.55 -4.12
N MET A 54 8.97 -3.48 -4.20
CA MET A 54 10.33 -3.43 -3.64
C MET A 54 10.31 -3.64 -2.12
N ALA A 55 9.37 -3.00 -1.42
CA ALA A 55 9.21 -3.15 0.03
C ALA A 55 8.77 -4.57 0.42
N ALA A 56 7.85 -5.19 -0.32
CA ALA A 56 7.38 -6.55 -0.06
C ALA A 56 8.52 -7.56 -0.19
N PHE A 57 9.32 -7.45 -1.25
CA PHE A 57 10.51 -8.29 -1.40
C PHE A 57 11.53 -8.06 -0.29
N ALA A 58 11.83 -6.80 0.07
CA ALA A 58 12.76 -6.50 1.15
C ALA A 58 12.28 -7.04 2.51
N THR A 59 10.98 -6.97 2.78
CA THR A 59 10.36 -7.52 3.98
C THR A 59 10.49 -9.04 4.02
N ALA A 60 10.20 -9.72 2.90
CA ALA A 60 10.38 -11.16 2.78
C ALA A 60 11.86 -11.55 2.94
N TRP A 61 12.77 -10.83 2.29
CA TRP A 61 14.20 -11.08 2.35
C TRP A 61 14.74 -10.98 3.79
N VAL A 62 14.37 -9.95 4.54
CA VAL A 62 14.72 -9.83 5.97
C VAL A 62 14.09 -10.95 6.80
N GLY A 63 12.81 -11.27 6.54
CA GLY A 63 12.11 -12.35 7.23
C GLY A 63 12.69 -13.75 6.97
N ILE A 64 13.31 -13.98 5.81
CA ILE A 64 13.98 -15.23 5.45
C ILE A 64 15.39 -15.27 6.05
N THR A 65 16.18 -14.22 5.84
CA THR A 65 17.60 -14.17 6.25
C THR A 65 17.79 -14.09 7.76
N LEU A 66 16.86 -13.47 8.49
CA LEU A 66 16.96 -13.27 9.95
C LEU A 66 15.90 -14.07 10.74
N GLY A 67 15.02 -14.80 10.07
CA GLY A 67 13.92 -15.56 10.68
C GLY A 67 14.21 -17.01 11.00
N GLY A 68 15.44 -17.49 10.78
CA GLY A 68 15.74 -18.91 10.99
C GLY A 68 15.09 -19.84 9.97
N THR A 69 14.62 -19.33 8.81
CA THR A 69 13.98 -20.14 7.79
C THR A 69 14.93 -21.21 7.24
N SER A 70 14.49 -22.46 7.30
CA SER A 70 15.11 -23.59 6.59
C SER A 70 14.15 -24.11 5.52
N VAL A 71 14.61 -24.23 4.28
CA VAL A 71 13.84 -24.82 3.17
C VAL A 71 14.62 -26.00 2.62
N ALA A 72 13.94 -27.15 2.48
CA ALA A 72 14.50 -28.37 1.91
C ALA A 72 15.82 -28.86 2.58
N GLY A 73 16.00 -28.60 3.88
CA GLY A 73 17.19 -29.01 4.64
C GLY A 73 18.37 -28.04 4.55
N GLU A 74 18.27 -26.97 3.75
CA GLU A 74 19.24 -25.89 3.67
C GLU A 74 18.80 -24.71 4.53
N SER A 75 19.72 -24.18 5.33
CA SER A 75 19.46 -22.99 6.14
C SER A 75 19.64 -21.74 5.27
N TRP A 76 18.53 -21.05 4.97
CA TRP A 76 18.53 -19.77 4.26
C TRP A 76 18.75 -18.59 5.21
N ALA A 77 18.66 -18.84 6.51
CA ALA A 77 18.90 -17.85 7.55
C ALA A 77 20.38 -17.74 7.91
N TRP A 78 20.84 -16.50 8.06
CA TRP A 78 22.13 -16.17 8.66
C TRP A 78 22.07 -16.23 10.18
N THR A 79 20.91 -15.94 10.76
CA THR A 79 20.66 -15.94 12.21
C THR A 79 19.17 -16.12 12.46
N SER A 80 18.81 -16.68 13.61
CA SER A 80 17.43 -16.72 14.11
C SER A 80 17.24 -15.65 15.19
N LEU A 81 16.59 -14.55 14.82
CA LEU A 81 16.24 -13.49 15.77
C LEU A 81 14.87 -13.77 16.42
N PRO A 82 14.67 -13.40 17.69
CA PRO A 82 13.37 -13.50 18.34
C PRO A 82 12.37 -12.52 17.71
N SER A 83 11.08 -12.85 17.77
CA SER A 83 10.00 -12.10 17.08
C SER A 83 10.00 -10.62 17.42
N PHE A 84 10.26 -10.27 18.68
CA PHE A 84 10.29 -8.88 19.15
C PHE A 84 11.31 -8.01 18.40
N LEU A 85 12.43 -8.57 17.94
CA LEU A 85 13.43 -7.82 17.16
C LEU A 85 13.15 -7.93 15.65
N LEU A 86 12.66 -9.09 15.21
CA LEU A 86 12.50 -9.38 13.79
C LEU A 86 11.36 -8.59 13.15
N VAL A 87 10.16 -8.52 13.76
CA VAL A 87 9.06 -7.77 13.12
C VAL A 87 9.35 -6.27 12.99
N PRO A 88 9.93 -5.56 13.98
CA PRO A 88 10.36 -4.18 13.78
C PRO A 88 11.40 -4.02 12.67
N LEU A 89 12.33 -4.96 12.52
CA LEU A 89 13.31 -4.93 11.41
C LEU A 89 12.64 -5.12 10.05
N CYS A 90 11.69 -6.04 9.93
CA CYS A 90 10.89 -6.23 8.72
C CYS A 90 10.07 -4.97 8.39
N VAL A 91 9.42 -4.33 9.38
CA VAL A 91 8.71 -3.05 9.20
C VAL A 91 9.67 -1.94 8.76
N LEU A 92 10.84 -1.83 9.39
CA LEU A 92 11.86 -0.86 9.00
C LEU A 92 12.36 -1.10 7.58
N ALA A 93 12.58 -2.35 7.18
CA ALA A 93 12.96 -2.69 5.81
C ALA A 93 11.88 -2.26 4.81
N ALA A 94 10.60 -2.53 5.10
CA ALA A 94 9.48 -2.11 4.27
C ALA A 94 9.45 -0.57 4.07
N VAL A 95 9.59 0.17 5.18
CA VAL A 95 9.57 1.64 5.21
C VAL A 95 10.80 2.23 4.48
N LEU A 96 11.99 1.71 4.77
CA LEU A 96 13.23 2.24 4.20
C LEU A 96 13.37 1.93 2.71
N VAL A 97 13.07 0.71 2.28
CA VAL A 97 13.17 0.33 0.87
C VAL A 97 12.05 0.96 0.05
N GLY A 98 10.81 0.96 0.55
CA GLY A 98 9.71 1.67 -0.09
C GLY A 98 10.01 3.17 -0.21
N GLY A 99 10.50 3.79 0.87
CA GLY A 99 10.86 5.20 0.89
C GLY A 99 12.05 5.54 0.01
N PHE A 100 13.07 4.69 -0.04
CA PHE A 100 14.21 4.83 -0.94
C PHE A 100 13.76 4.74 -2.41
N TRP A 101 12.93 3.75 -2.75
CA TRP A 101 12.40 3.61 -4.11
C TRP A 101 11.54 4.81 -4.52
N GLY A 102 10.77 5.37 -3.58
CA GLY A 102 10.05 6.63 -3.77
C GLY A 102 10.96 7.85 -3.88
N ALA A 103 12.09 7.88 -3.18
CA ALA A 103 13.05 8.97 -3.25
C ALA A 103 13.66 9.14 -4.64
N ILE A 104 13.86 8.04 -5.39
CA ILE A 104 14.46 8.06 -6.74
C ILE A 104 13.70 9.00 -7.70
N PRO A 105 12.40 8.81 -7.99
CA PRO A 105 11.66 9.72 -8.87
C PRO A 105 11.54 11.13 -8.30
N GLY A 106 11.45 11.28 -6.97
CA GLY A 106 11.47 12.58 -6.30
C GLY A 106 12.77 13.35 -6.56
N PHE A 107 13.91 12.68 -6.45
CA PHE A 107 15.21 13.24 -6.74
C PHE A 107 15.38 13.59 -8.22
N LEU A 108 14.94 12.70 -9.12
CA LEU A 108 14.98 12.95 -10.56
C LEU A 108 14.15 14.19 -10.94
N LYS A 109 12.98 14.37 -10.33
CA LYS A 109 12.18 15.58 -10.51
C LYS A 109 12.85 16.81 -9.91
N ALA A 110 13.30 16.73 -8.66
CA ALA A 110 13.89 17.86 -7.94
C ALA A 110 15.18 18.38 -8.59
N ARG A 111 16.00 17.50 -9.17
CA ARG A 111 17.28 17.85 -9.80
C ARG A 111 17.15 18.20 -11.28
N PHE A 112 16.40 17.41 -12.05
CA PHE A 112 16.38 17.52 -13.51
C PHE A 112 15.08 18.09 -14.07
N GLY A 113 14.07 18.36 -13.24
CA GLY A 113 12.76 18.82 -13.70
C GLY A 113 11.99 17.78 -14.51
N SER A 114 12.38 16.50 -14.42
CA SER A 114 11.72 15.40 -15.12
C SER A 114 10.29 15.20 -14.61
N HIS A 115 9.40 14.78 -15.52
CA HIS A 115 7.99 14.58 -15.19
C HIS A 115 7.82 13.37 -14.28
N GLU A 116 7.34 13.58 -13.06
CA GLU A 116 7.23 12.55 -12.02
C GLU A 116 6.35 11.38 -12.44
N VAL A 117 5.28 11.65 -13.19
CA VAL A 117 4.35 10.63 -13.69
C VAL A 117 5.08 9.62 -14.58
N ILE A 118 5.89 10.08 -15.53
CA ILE A 118 6.62 9.19 -16.43
C ILE A 118 7.65 8.38 -15.64
N ASN A 119 8.45 9.05 -14.80
CA ASN A 119 9.47 8.38 -14.00
C ASN A 119 8.88 7.31 -13.08
N THR A 120 7.77 7.61 -12.42
CA THR A 120 7.12 6.69 -11.49
C THR A 120 6.51 5.49 -12.21
N ILE A 121 5.88 5.68 -13.37
CA ILE A 121 5.37 4.56 -14.18
C ILE A 121 6.52 3.67 -14.66
N MET A 122 7.60 4.26 -15.19
CA MET A 122 8.76 3.49 -15.66
C MET A 122 9.42 2.70 -14.51
N LEU A 123 9.54 3.30 -13.32
CA LEU A 123 10.10 2.65 -12.15
C LEU A 123 9.22 1.53 -11.58
N ASN A 124 7.90 1.53 -11.84
CA ASN A 124 7.04 0.39 -11.50
C ASN A 124 7.45 -0.86 -12.29
N PHE A 125 7.62 -0.73 -13.60
CA PHE A 125 8.05 -1.84 -14.46
C PHE A 125 9.43 -2.35 -14.06
N ILE A 126 10.37 -1.43 -13.76
CA ILE A 126 11.70 -1.78 -13.29
C ILE A 126 11.62 -2.54 -11.95
N ALA A 127 10.82 -2.06 -10.99
CA ALA A 127 10.65 -2.72 -9.70
C ALA A 127 10.11 -4.14 -9.84
N ILE A 128 9.01 -4.30 -10.59
CA ILE A 128 8.38 -5.61 -10.78
C ILE A 128 9.35 -6.57 -11.48
N ALA A 129 10.01 -6.12 -12.55
CA ALA A 129 11.00 -6.94 -13.28
C ALA A 129 12.20 -7.32 -12.41
N LEU A 130 12.73 -6.38 -11.62
CA LEU A 130 13.87 -6.59 -10.73
C LEU A 130 13.53 -7.59 -9.63
N VAL A 131 12.40 -7.41 -8.95
CA VAL A 131 11.96 -8.33 -7.89
C VAL A 131 11.65 -9.72 -8.45
N SER A 132 11.07 -9.79 -9.65
CA SER A 132 10.82 -11.07 -10.33
C SER A 132 12.12 -11.79 -10.67
N TYR A 133 13.13 -11.07 -11.17
CA TYR A 133 14.46 -11.61 -11.41
C TYR A 133 15.10 -12.13 -10.12
N LEU A 134 15.09 -11.35 -9.05
CA LEU A 134 15.66 -11.77 -7.76
C LEU A 134 14.95 -13.00 -7.20
N THR A 135 13.62 -13.02 -7.27
CA THR A 135 12.82 -14.15 -6.81
C THR A 135 13.09 -15.39 -7.65
N GLN A 136 13.18 -15.27 -8.98
CA GLN A 136 13.32 -16.41 -9.88
C GLN A 136 14.70 -17.07 -9.79
N TYR A 137 15.76 -16.27 -9.69
CA TYR A 137 17.14 -16.77 -9.82
C TYR A 137 17.86 -16.93 -8.48
N HIS A 138 17.49 -16.17 -7.44
CA HIS A 138 18.23 -16.16 -6.17
C HIS A 138 17.42 -16.66 -4.98
N TYR A 139 16.11 -16.39 -4.94
CA TYR A 139 15.26 -16.66 -3.77
C TYR A 139 14.02 -17.48 -4.15
N LYS A 140 14.14 -18.42 -5.09
CA LYS A 140 12.99 -19.21 -5.54
C LYS A 140 12.73 -20.35 -4.56
N ASN A 141 11.51 -20.43 -4.03
CA ASN A 141 11.05 -21.62 -3.32
C ASN A 141 10.98 -22.82 -4.29
N PRO A 142 11.52 -24.02 -3.95
CA PRO A 142 11.41 -25.19 -4.82
C PRO A 142 9.95 -25.50 -5.19
N GLY A 143 9.58 -25.17 -6.42
CA GLY A 143 8.20 -25.30 -6.88
C GLY A 143 7.95 -24.69 -8.26
N PRO A 144 6.75 -24.94 -8.83
CA PRO A 144 6.34 -24.39 -10.12
C PRO A 144 5.99 -22.89 -10.02
N ILE A 145 5.63 -22.43 -8.82
CA ILE A 145 5.21 -21.05 -8.54
C ILE A 145 6.42 -20.14 -8.35
N LEU A 146 6.32 -18.89 -8.80
CA LEU A 146 7.33 -17.87 -8.56
C LEU A 146 7.05 -17.16 -7.23
N GLU A 147 7.62 -17.71 -6.16
CA GLU A 147 7.50 -17.16 -4.81
C GLU A 147 8.82 -17.34 -4.04
N THR A 148 8.98 -16.53 -2.99
CA THR A 148 10.08 -16.72 -2.04
C THR A 148 9.79 -17.84 -1.06
N PRO A 149 10.82 -18.42 -0.41
CA PRO A 149 10.66 -19.14 0.83
C PRO A 149 9.72 -18.44 1.82
N PRO A 150 9.02 -19.20 2.68
CA PRO A 150 8.26 -18.61 3.77
C PRO A 150 9.19 -17.84 4.72
N VAL A 151 8.74 -16.68 5.19
CA VAL A 151 9.40 -15.95 6.27
C VAL A 151 9.38 -16.79 7.54
N GLY A 152 10.38 -16.61 8.40
CA GLY A 152 10.43 -17.35 9.66
C GLY A 152 9.20 -17.08 10.53
N GLU A 153 8.80 -18.06 11.35
CA GLU A 153 7.63 -17.91 12.25
C GLU A 153 7.74 -16.67 13.14
N ALA A 154 8.96 -16.31 13.55
CA ALA A 154 9.24 -15.11 14.32
C ALA A 154 8.97 -13.79 13.58
N ALA A 155 8.94 -13.79 12.23
CA ALA A 155 8.63 -12.63 11.41
C ALA A 155 7.12 -12.45 11.17
N THR A 156 6.30 -13.40 11.62
CA THR A 156 4.86 -13.34 11.40
C THR A 156 4.19 -12.39 12.38
N ILE A 157 3.18 -11.65 11.89
CA ILE A 157 2.33 -10.82 12.74
C ILE A 157 1.04 -11.58 13.04
N PRO A 158 0.51 -11.51 14.28
CA PRO A 158 -0.67 -12.25 14.65
C PRO A 158 -1.89 -11.72 13.89
N ARG A 159 -2.76 -12.65 13.54
CA ARG A 159 -4.04 -12.32 12.91
C ARG A 159 -5.05 -11.90 13.99
N LEU A 160 -6.04 -11.11 13.61
CA LEU A 160 -7.02 -10.59 14.57
C LEU A 160 -7.91 -11.69 15.16
N ASN A 161 -8.10 -12.81 14.46
CA ASN A 161 -8.81 -13.99 14.96
C ASN A 161 -8.10 -14.64 16.18
N GLU A 162 -6.76 -14.63 16.22
CA GLU A 162 -5.95 -15.18 17.31
C GLU A 162 -6.03 -14.31 18.57
N ILE A 163 -6.26 -13.00 18.38
CA ILE A 163 -6.40 -12.01 19.47
C ILE A 163 -7.86 -11.92 19.93
N PHE A 164 -8.79 -11.99 18.99
CA PHE A 164 -10.22 -11.80 19.19
C PHE A 164 -10.98 -13.04 18.70
N GLY A 165 -11.33 -13.93 19.63
CA GLY A 165 -12.00 -15.21 19.33
C GLY A 165 -13.42 -15.12 18.74
N PHE A 166 -13.95 -13.91 18.51
CA PHE A 166 -15.22 -13.70 17.81
C PHE A 166 -15.08 -13.54 16.29
N ILE A 167 -13.86 -13.42 15.77
CA ILE A 167 -13.58 -13.31 14.33
C ILE A 167 -13.29 -14.70 13.78
N SER A 168 -13.92 -15.04 12.66
CA SER A 168 -13.76 -16.37 12.06
C SER A 168 -12.30 -16.64 11.63
N PRO A 169 -11.80 -17.88 11.78
CA PRO A 169 -10.42 -18.22 11.45
C PRO A 169 -10.00 -17.98 9.99
N ASP A 170 -10.97 -17.97 9.07
CA ASP A 170 -10.77 -17.81 7.63
C ASP A 170 -10.48 -16.37 7.20
N VAL A 171 -10.65 -15.38 8.08
CA VAL A 171 -10.44 -13.97 7.75
C VAL A 171 -8.95 -13.61 7.89
N PRO A 172 -8.27 -13.20 6.79
CA PRO A 172 -6.85 -12.81 6.82
C PRO A 172 -6.61 -11.40 7.37
N LEU A 173 -7.47 -10.91 8.27
CA LEU A 173 -7.31 -9.60 8.90
C LEU A 173 -6.26 -9.70 9.99
N ASN A 174 -5.28 -8.80 9.97
CA ASN A 174 -4.12 -8.82 10.87
C ASN A 174 -3.83 -7.43 11.45
N ILE A 175 -2.86 -7.34 12.37
CA ILE A 175 -2.52 -6.10 13.09
C ILE A 175 -2.19 -4.93 12.14
N ALA A 176 -1.83 -5.18 10.87
CA ALA A 176 -1.56 -4.12 9.90
C ALA A 176 -2.72 -3.13 9.74
N PHE A 177 -3.97 -3.55 9.97
CA PHE A 177 -5.11 -2.62 9.97
C PHE A 177 -5.00 -1.56 11.07
N PHE A 178 -4.61 -1.95 12.29
CA PHE A 178 -4.39 -0.99 13.37
C PHE A 178 -3.18 -0.09 13.10
N ILE A 179 -2.13 -0.64 12.47
CA ILE A 179 -0.98 0.16 12.01
C ILE A 179 -1.43 1.17 10.95
N ALA A 180 -2.32 0.79 10.03
CA ALA A 180 -2.88 1.69 9.02
C ALA A 180 -3.70 2.83 9.67
N LEU A 181 -4.52 2.53 10.68
CA LEU A 181 -5.26 3.54 11.46
C LEU A 181 -4.30 4.48 12.20
N LEU A 182 -3.27 3.94 12.84
CA LEU A 182 -2.23 4.74 13.49
C LEU A 182 -1.55 5.66 12.46
N MET A 183 -1.30 5.16 11.25
CA MET A 183 -0.67 5.93 10.19
C MET A 183 -1.57 7.03 9.62
N CYS A 184 -2.89 6.85 9.60
CA CYS A 184 -3.82 7.95 9.31
C CYS A 184 -3.64 9.12 10.30
N VAL A 185 -3.53 8.82 11.60
CA VAL A 185 -3.34 9.82 12.66
C VAL A 185 -1.97 10.48 12.54
N LEU A 186 -0.91 9.68 12.37
CA LEU A 186 0.45 10.19 12.25
C LEU A 186 0.65 11.04 11.00
N VAL A 187 0.07 10.66 9.85
CA VAL A 187 0.10 11.48 8.63
C VAL A 187 -0.69 12.78 8.83
N TYR A 188 -1.81 12.75 9.56
CA TYR A 188 -2.54 13.96 9.91
C TYR A 188 -1.69 14.91 10.79
N ILE A 189 -1.06 14.38 11.84
CA ILE A 189 -0.16 15.16 12.69
C ILE A 189 1.01 15.69 11.86
N PHE A 190 1.63 14.87 11.01
CA PHE A 190 2.71 15.28 10.14
C PHE A 190 2.31 16.46 9.25
N LEU A 191 1.21 16.35 8.50
CA LEU A 191 0.79 17.37 7.53
C LEU A 191 0.32 18.67 8.19
N TRP A 192 -0.41 18.60 9.31
CA TRP A 192 -1.05 19.78 9.93
C TRP A 192 -0.39 20.31 11.19
N LYS A 193 0.43 19.54 11.88
CA LYS A 193 1.03 19.90 13.17
C LYS A 193 2.56 20.01 13.15
N THR A 194 3.22 19.72 12.02
CA THR A 194 4.69 19.85 11.91
C THR A 194 5.12 20.92 10.92
N LYS A 195 6.35 21.43 11.10
CA LYS A 195 7.01 22.36 10.17
C LYS A 195 7.17 21.75 8.78
N TRP A 196 7.58 20.48 8.70
CA TRP A 196 7.79 19.80 7.41
C TRP A 196 6.48 19.64 6.64
N GLY A 197 5.38 19.31 7.33
CA GLY A 197 4.06 19.26 6.70
C GLY A 197 3.54 20.62 6.22
N TYR A 198 3.85 21.70 6.93
CA TYR A 198 3.56 23.07 6.48
C TYR A 198 4.36 23.42 5.21
N GLU A 199 5.67 23.16 5.20
CA GLU A 199 6.54 23.43 4.06
C GLU A 199 6.13 22.64 2.81
N LEU A 200 5.81 21.36 2.98
CA LEU A 200 5.32 20.48 1.93
C LEU A 200 4.03 21.02 1.30
N ARG A 201 3.06 21.44 2.14
CA ARG A 201 1.81 22.05 1.67
C ARG A 201 2.04 23.39 0.98
N ALA A 202 2.92 24.24 1.50
CA ALA A 202 3.25 25.52 0.89
C ALA A 202 3.82 25.34 -0.53
N VAL A 203 4.73 24.36 -0.70
CA VAL A 203 5.29 24.01 -2.02
C VAL A 203 4.20 23.47 -2.96
N GLY A 204 3.27 22.66 -2.46
CA GLY A 204 2.16 22.15 -3.27
C GLY A 204 1.14 23.19 -3.73
N GLU A 205 0.96 24.27 -2.97
CA GLU A 205 0.10 25.40 -3.36
C GLU A 205 0.81 26.31 -4.37
N ASN A 206 2.04 26.74 -4.08
CA ASN A 206 2.83 27.56 -4.99
C ASN A 206 4.34 27.41 -4.74
N PRO A 207 5.07 26.65 -5.58
CA PRO A 207 6.51 26.44 -5.41
C PRO A 207 7.33 27.73 -5.42
N SER A 208 6.98 28.68 -6.29
CA SER A 208 7.71 29.95 -6.41
C SER A 208 7.51 30.81 -5.16
N ALA A 209 6.28 30.92 -4.66
CA ALA A 209 6.00 31.67 -3.43
C ALA A 209 6.66 31.01 -2.20
N ALA A 210 6.69 29.67 -2.14
CA ALA A 210 7.38 28.94 -1.10
C ALA A 210 8.89 29.21 -1.12
N GLU A 211 9.50 29.27 -2.31
CA GLU A 211 10.91 29.59 -2.48
C GLU A 211 11.23 31.03 -2.05
N TYR A 212 10.39 32.01 -2.41
CA TYR A 212 10.49 33.38 -1.88
C TYR A 212 10.37 33.45 -0.36
N GLY A 213 9.57 32.56 0.24
CA GLY A 213 9.43 32.41 1.69
C GLY A 213 10.59 31.65 2.38
N GLY A 214 11.64 31.26 1.64
CA GLY A 214 12.81 30.56 2.17
C GLY A 214 12.67 29.04 2.27
N ILE A 215 11.60 28.46 1.73
CA ILE A 215 11.37 27.01 1.70
C ILE A 215 11.98 26.44 0.42
N SER A 216 12.79 25.38 0.52
CA SER A 216 13.38 24.75 -0.68
C SER A 216 12.41 23.74 -1.33
N PRO A 217 11.86 24.01 -2.53
CA PRO A 217 10.92 23.09 -3.17
C PRO A 217 11.56 21.74 -3.49
N LYS A 218 12.84 21.75 -3.89
CA LYS A 218 13.60 20.53 -4.22
C LYS A 218 13.67 19.55 -3.05
N LYS A 219 13.93 20.04 -1.83
CA LYS A 219 13.98 19.20 -0.63
C LYS A 219 12.60 18.63 -0.31
N GLN A 220 11.55 19.46 -0.42
CA GLN A 220 10.18 19.04 -0.15
C GLN A 220 9.66 18.00 -1.14
N ILE A 221 10.03 18.11 -2.43
CA ILE A 221 9.69 17.11 -3.45
C ILE A 221 10.28 15.74 -3.11
N VAL A 222 11.57 15.69 -2.75
CA VAL A 222 12.21 14.42 -2.37
C VAL A 222 11.57 13.86 -1.11
N LEU A 223 11.40 14.69 -0.08
CA LEU A 223 10.79 14.29 1.19
C LEU A 223 9.37 13.74 1.00
N ALA A 224 8.54 14.43 0.21
CA ALA A 224 7.18 14.01 -0.08
C ALA A 224 7.15 12.62 -0.75
N MET A 225 8.01 12.41 -1.74
CA MET A 225 8.09 11.14 -2.46
C MET A 225 8.69 10.02 -1.61
N THR A 226 9.65 10.32 -0.74
CA THR A 226 10.20 9.35 0.23
C THR A 226 9.14 8.91 1.24
N ILE A 227 8.38 9.85 1.82
CA ILE A 227 7.31 9.51 2.77
C ILE A 227 6.19 8.75 2.05
N SER A 228 5.84 9.16 0.82
CA SER A 228 4.88 8.44 -0.02
C SER A 228 5.31 7.00 -0.25
N GLY A 229 6.56 6.76 -0.64
CA GLY A 229 7.10 5.42 -0.83
C GLY A 229 7.17 4.60 0.44
N ALA A 230 7.52 5.21 1.57
CA ALA A 230 7.48 4.56 2.88
C ALA A 230 6.07 4.10 3.25
N LEU A 231 5.07 4.95 3.03
CA LEU A 231 3.66 4.63 3.28
C LEU A 231 3.16 3.51 2.36
N ALA A 232 3.49 3.55 1.07
CA ALA A 232 3.16 2.48 0.13
C ALA A 232 3.86 1.16 0.50
N GLY A 233 5.11 1.23 0.95
CA GLY A 233 5.89 0.07 1.37
C GLY A 233 5.29 -0.69 2.56
N MET A 234 4.58 -0.01 3.45
CA MET A 234 3.92 -0.65 4.60
C MET A 234 2.80 -1.64 4.23
N VAL A 235 2.34 -1.68 2.97
CA VAL A 235 1.47 -2.76 2.47
C VAL A 235 2.09 -4.14 2.72
N ALA A 236 3.42 -4.24 2.66
CA ALA A 236 4.16 -5.47 2.93
C ALA A 236 3.91 -6.02 4.34
N ILE A 237 3.58 -5.17 5.32
CA ILE A 237 3.32 -5.58 6.70
C ILE A 237 2.12 -6.54 6.75
N GLY A 238 1.03 -6.21 6.07
CA GLY A 238 -0.18 -7.05 6.05
C GLY A 238 -0.08 -8.23 5.08
N GLU A 239 0.47 -7.99 3.89
CA GLU A 239 0.51 -9.02 2.83
C GLU A 239 1.60 -10.07 3.09
N VAL A 240 2.82 -9.63 3.38
CA VAL A 240 3.98 -10.54 3.57
C VAL A 240 4.01 -11.11 4.97
N MET A 241 3.92 -10.29 6.02
CA MET A 241 4.08 -10.82 7.40
C MET A 241 2.78 -11.39 8.00
N GLY A 242 1.60 -11.02 7.51
CA GLY A 242 0.33 -11.39 8.16
C GLY A 242 -0.56 -12.36 7.39
N THR A 243 -0.47 -12.36 6.06
CA THR A 243 -1.41 -13.13 5.23
C THR A 243 -0.72 -14.27 4.52
N ARG A 244 0.25 -13.97 3.66
CA ARG A 244 0.87 -14.94 2.77
C ARG A 244 2.11 -15.60 3.37
N TYR A 245 2.80 -14.91 4.28
CA TYR A 245 4.06 -15.35 4.88
C TYR A 245 5.19 -15.56 3.86
N ASN A 246 5.03 -15.08 2.64
CA ASN A 246 6.05 -15.07 1.60
C ASN A 246 5.80 -13.91 0.62
N TYR A 247 6.79 -13.61 -0.22
CA TYR A 247 6.57 -12.79 -1.40
C TYR A 247 6.13 -13.69 -2.56
N TYR A 248 5.07 -13.27 -3.24
CA TYR A 248 4.53 -13.94 -4.42
C TYR A 248 4.61 -12.98 -5.61
N HIS A 249 5.02 -13.48 -6.78
CA HIS A 249 5.02 -12.66 -7.99
C HIS A 249 3.60 -12.21 -8.35
N ASP A 250 3.42 -10.93 -8.63
CA ASP A 250 2.09 -10.35 -8.91
C ASP A 250 1.12 -10.43 -7.71
N PHE A 251 1.64 -10.29 -6.48
CA PHE A 251 0.79 -10.34 -5.28
C PHE A 251 -0.21 -9.17 -5.20
N SER A 252 0.13 -8.02 -5.79
CA SER A 252 -0.67 -6.80 -5.69
C SER A 252 -1.78 -6.79 -6.72
N ALA A 253 -3.02 -6.64 -6.27
CA ALA A 253 -4.19 -6.46 -7.13
C ALA A 253 -4.31 -4.98 -7.58
N GLN A 254 -3.21 -4.38 -8.02
CA GLN A 254 -3.12 -2.96 -8.39
C GLN A 254 -3.43 -2.00 -7.22
N TRP A 255 -3.02 -2.38 -5.99
CA TRP A 255 -3.29 -1.62 -4.77
C TRP A 255 -2.76 -0.18 -4.83
N GLY A 256 -1.61 0.04 -5.49
CA GLY A 256 -1.01 1.35 -5.67
C GLY A 256 -1.85 2.25 -6.59
N PHE A 257 -2.38 1.70 -7.68
CA PHE A 257 -3.24 2.44 -8.60
C PHE A 257 -4.61 2.76 -7.98
N LEU A 258 -5.23 1.78 -7.29
CA LEU A 258 -6.48 2.01 -6.55
C LEU A 258 -6.29 3.04 -5.42
N GLY A 259 -5.10 3.10 -4.83
CA GLY A 259 -4.73 4.15 -3.86
C GLY A 259 -4.91 5.56 -4.40
N ILE A 260 -4.72 5.79 -5.71
CA ILE A 260 -4.95 7.10 -6.34
C ILE A 260 -6.45 7.45 -6.26
N ALA A 261 -7.32 6.51 -6.60
CA ALA A 261 -8.77 6.69 -6.52
C ALA A 261 -9.21 7.05 -5.09
N VAL A 262 -8.69 6.29 -4.12
CA VAL A 262 -8.97 6.46 -2.69
C VAL A 262 -8.50 7.83 -2.20
N ALA A 263 -7.29 8.25 -2.57
CA ALA A 263 -6.75 9.56 -2.20
C ALA A 263 -7.58 10.72 -2.76
N LEU A 264 -7.96 10.62 -4.05
CA LEU A 264 -8.76 11.63 -4.72
C LEU A 264 -10.17 11.72 -4.12
N LEU A 265 -10.83 10.58 -3.86
CA LEU A 265 -12.15 10.52 -3.23
C LEU A 265 -12.11 11.07 -1.80
N GLY A 266 -11.06 10.72 -1.06
CA GLY A 266 -10.76 11.24 0.27
C GLY A 266 -10.26 12.69 0.31
N ARG A 267 -10.22 13.40 -0.83
CA ARG A 267 -9.76 14.79 -0.97
C ARG A 267 -8.37 15.04 -0.36
N ASN A 268 -7.47 14.07 -0.45
CA ASN A 268 -6.12 14.12 0.14
C ASN A 268 -6.11 14.44 1.65
N HIS A 269 -7.17 14.06 2.38
CA HIS A 269 -7.25 14.17 3.83
C HIS A 269 -7.20 12.76 4.45
N PRO A 270 -6.36 12.48 5.46
CA PRO A 270 -6.20 11.12 6.02
C PRO A 270 -7.50 10.47 6.48
N LEU A 271 -8.40 11.23 7.11
CA LEU A 271 -9.72 10.72 7.48
C LEU A 271 -10.60 10.40 6.25
N GLY A 272 -10.51 11.22 5.19
CA GLY A 272 -11.22 10.96 3.94
C GLY A 272 -10.68 9.74 3.22
N VAL A 273 -9.36 9.54 3.24
CA VAL A 273 -8.66 8.34 2.73
C VAL A 273 -9.15 7.10 3.46
N LEU A 274 -9.25 7.14 4.79
CA LEU A 274 -9.75 6.02 5.58
C LEU A 274 -11.17 5.62 5.17
N ILE A 275 -12.09 6.60 5.09
CA ILE A 275 -13.48 6.35 4.71
C ILE A 275 -13.56 5.82 3.27
N ALA A 276 -12.80 6.42 2.35
CA ALA A 276 -12.75 5.99 0.95
C ALA A 276 -12.17 4.58 0.81
N ALA A 277 -11.12 4.22 1.55
CA ALA A 277 -10.51 2.90 1.50
C ALA A 277 -11.47 1.81 2.00
N ILE A 278 -12.23 2.08 3.07
CA ILE A 278 -13.28 1.18 3.55
C ILE A 278 -14.37 1.01 2.49
N PHE A 279 -14.79 2.11 1.85
CA PHE A 279 -15.77 2.05 0.77
C PHE A 279 -15.27 1.21 -0.42
N PHE A 280 -14.02 1.36 -0.84
CA PHE A 280 -13.43 0.51 -1.88
C PHE A 280 -13.29 -0.95 -1.42
N GLY A 281 -12.98 -1.20 -0.14
CA GLY A 281 -12.98 -2.55 0.43
C GLY A 281 -14.36 -3.22 0.40
N VAL A 282 -15.45 -2.46 0.56
CA VAL A 282 -16.83 -2.93 0.38
C VAL A 282 -17.06 -3.34 -1.07
N LEU A 283 -16.64 -2.51 -2.04
CA LEU A 283 -16.77 -2.82 -3.46
C LEU A 283 -16.00 -4.10 -3.83
N LEU A 284 -14.72 -4.19 -3.48
CA LEU A 284 -13.87 -5.33 -3.81
C LEU A 284 -14.39 -6.64 -3.22
N ARG A 285 -14.87 -6.60 -1.97
CA ARG A 285 -15.50 -7.78 -1.35
C ARG A 285 -16.83 -8.13 -2.04
N GLY A 286 -17.64 -7.14 -2.34
CA GLY A 286 -18.94 -7.31 -2.99
C GLY A 286 -18.84 -7.85 -4.41
N GLU A 287 -17.84 -7.42 -5.18
CA GLU A 287 -17.58 -7.88 -6.55
C GLU A 287 -17.44 -9.39 -6.64
N ILE A 288 -16.69 -10.01 -5.70
CA ILE A 288 -16.48 -11.46 -5.65
C ILE A 288 -17.82 -12.21 -5.47
N PHE A 289 -18.71 -11.71 -4.62
CA PHE A 289 -19.99 -12.35 -4.34
C PHE A 289 -21.02 -12.09 -5.45
N VAL A 290 -21.02 -10.89 -6.02
CA VAL A 290 -21.91 -10.57 -7.15
C VAL A 290 -21.57 -11.47 -8.34
N ASP A 291 -20.29 -11.67 -8.63
CA ASP A 291 -19.81 -12.59 -9.68
C ASP A 291 -20.20 -14.05 -9.38
N ALA A 292 -20.01 -14.50 -8.13
CA ALA A 292 -20.32 -15.88 -7.74
C ALA A 292 -21.83 -16.21 -7.73
N PHE A 293 -22.68 -15.25 -7.34
CA PHE A 293 -24.11 -15.49 -7.11
C PHE A 293 -25.04 -14.88 -8.15
N THR A 294 -24.52 -14.14 -9.13
CA THR A 294 -25.33 -13.52 -10.19
C THR A 294 -24.92 -14.04 -11.57
N ARG A 295 -25.86 -14.66 -12.28
CA ARG A 295 -25.60 -15.34 -13.57
C ARG A 295 -25.17 -14.39 -14.72
N TYR A 296 -25.42 -13.08 -14.59
CA TYR A 296 -25.24 -12.10 -15.68
C TYR A 296 -24.32 -10.91 -15.33
N VAL A 297 -23.76 -10.87 -14.12
CA VAL A 297 -22.98 -9.73 -13.64
C VAL A 297 -21.57 -10.22 -13.32
N SER A 298 -20.64 -10.00 -14.26
CA SER A 298 -19.22 -10.31 -14.08
C SER A 298 -18.59 -9.34 -13.07
N LYS A 299 -17.57 -9.81 -12.33
CA LYS A 299 -16.65 -8.96 -11.56
C LYS A 299 -16.05 -7.81 -12.37
N ASP A 300 -15.98 -7.92 -13.70
CA ASP A 300 -15.49 -6.86 -14.60
C ASP A 300 -16.31 -5.56 -14.48
N LEU A 301 -17.60 -5.66 -14.14
CA LEU A 301 -18.43 -4.48 -13.87
C LEU A 301 -17.97 -3.72 -12.64
N GLY A 302 -17.32 -4.39 -11.68
CA GLY A 302 -16.64 -3.78 -10.54
C GLY A 302 -15.51 -2.85 -10.99
N PHE A 303 -14.62 -3.34 -11.86
CA PHE A 303 -13.57 -2.52 -12.46
C PHE A 303 -14.13 -1.33 -13.24
N VAL A 304 -15.22 -1.51 -13.99
CA VAL A 304 -15.90 -0.41 -14.70
C VAL A 304 -16.45 0.62 -13.71
N LEU A 305 -17.10 0.20 -12.62
CA LEU A 305 -17.61 1.09 -11.58
C LEU A 305 -16.48 1.88 -10.90
N GLN A 306 -15.37 1.21 -10.55
CA GLN A 306 -14.19 1.85 -10.00
C GLN A 306 -13.61 2.89 -10.97
N ALA A 307 -13.49 2.57 -12.26
CA ALA A 307 -13.01 3.50 -13.28
C ALA A 307 -13.94 4.72 -13.45
N ILE A 308 -15.25 4.50 -13.45
CA ILE A 308 -16.26 5.56 -13.51
C ILE A 308 -16.16 6.47 -12.27
N MET A 309 -15.99 5.89 -11.08
CA MET A 309 -15.79 6.65 -9.85
C MET A 309 -14.55 7.54 -9.91
N ILE A 310 -13.43 7.00 -10.38
CA ILE A 310 -12.19 7.76 -10.57
C ILE A 310 -12.44 8.94 -11.52
N LEU A 311 -13.15 8.69 -12.63
CA LEU A 311 -13.47 9.71 -13.62
C LEU A 311 -14.36 10.82 -13.04
N PHE A 312 -15.40 10.47 -12.26
CA PHE A 312 -16.26 11.44 -11.60
C PHE A 312 -15.51 12.27 -10.56
N VAL A 313 -14.68 11.64 -9.73
CA VAL A 313 -13.89 12.34 -8.71
C VAL A 313 -12.87 13.28 -9.36
N ALA A 314 -12.18 12.84 -10.41
CA ALA A 314 -11.23 13.67 -11.15
C ALA A 314 -11.92 14.88 -11.81
N CYS A 315 -13.08 14.68 -12.44
CA CYS A 315 -13.90 15.76 -13.00
C CYS A 315 -14.38 16.73 -11.91
N PHE A 316 -14.85 16.21 -10.78
CA PHE A 316 -15.32 17.03 -9.66
C PHE A 316 -14.21 17.92 -9.09
N GLN A 317 -13.01 17.36 -8.89
CA GLN A 317 -11.85 18.13 -8.41
C GLN A 317 -11.47 19.27 -9.36
N ARG A 318 -11.54 19.06 -10.67
CA ARG A 318 -11.30 20.13 -11.66
C ARG A 318 -12.33 21.25 -11.54
N TYR A 319 -13.57 20.93 -11.18
CA TYR A 319 -14.64 21.91 -11.00
C TYR A 319 -14.56 22.68 -9.66
N THR A 320 -14.06 22.04 -8.60
CA THR A 320 -13.90 22.68 -7.27
C THR A 320 -12.61 23.47 -7.10
N ARG A 321 -11.64 23.35 -8.02
CA ARG A 321 -10.39 24.14 -8.04
C ARG A 321 -10.52 25.49 -8.75
N ARG A 322 -11.74 25.93 -9.05
CA ARG A 322 -12.05 27.31 -9.49
C ARG A 322 -12.44 28.17 -8.31
#